data_AF-A0A397RXG2-F1
#
_entry.id   AF-A0A397RXG2-F1
#
_cell.length_a   1.000
_cell.length_b   1.000
_cell.length_c   1.000
_cell.angle_alpha   90.00
_cell.angle_beta   90.00
_cell.angle_gamma   90.00
#
_symmetry.space_group_name_H-M   'P 1'
#
loop_
_entity.id
_entity.type
_entity.pdbx_description
1 polymer ?
#
loop_
_entity_poly.entity_id
_entity_poly.type
_entity_poly.pdbx_seq_one_letter_code
_entity_poly.pdbx_strand_id
1 'polypeptide(L)'
;MMNEMEIKYFAVEAKCGHVGRKNCIIITFPIVADDKKDAARIARKMPRVKHDHKDAILSVKQISEDEYLSLKEINSSDDYLRCESKQDQRMLCKNLDSRVIKDTYFEEVEYKTNRQDRINYKRKKYLSFLVGDRYCLNSSFI
;
A
#
# COMPACT_ATOMS: atom_id res chain seq x y z
N MET A 1 -24.08 34.58 7.81
CA MET A 1 -22.77 34.40 8.49
C MET A 1 -22.00 33.38 7.68
N MET A 2 -20.96 33.83 6.96
CA MET A 2 -20.08 32.90 6.26
C MET A 2 -19.17 32.30 7.31
N ASN A 3 -19.25 30.98 7.53
CA ASN A 3 -18.25 30.29 8.32
C ASN A 3 -16.96 30.31 7.49
N GLU A 4 -16.01 31.16 7.88
CA GLU A 4 -14.62 30.98 7.48
C GLU A 4 -14.14 29.69 8.12
N MET A 5 -14.15 28.60 7.36
CA MET A 5 -13.52 27.37 7.81
C MET A 5 -12.02 27.62 7.82
N GLU A 6 -11.45 27.71 9.02
CA GLU A 6 -10.01 27.79 9.21
C GLU A 6 -9.34 26.60 8.50
N ILE A 7 -8.45 26.91 7.55
CA ILE A 7 -7.71 25.88 6.81
C ILE A 7 -6.78 25.20 7.79
N LYS A 8 -6.93 23.87 7.92
CA LYS A 8 -6.05 23.07 8.79
C LYS A 8 -5.09 22.23 7.95
N TYR A 9 -3.85 22.24 8.40
CA TYR A 9 -2.76 21.50 7.78
C TYR A 9 -2.35 20.32 8.66
N PHE A 10 -2.06 19.18 8.04
CA PHE A 10 -1.67 17.95 8.72
C PHE A 10 -0.43 17.35 8.07
N ALA A 11 0.49 16.87 8.91
CA ALA A 11 1.52 15.92 8.55
C ALA A 11 1.00 14.50 8.84
N VAL A 12 0.96 13.66 7.81
CA VAL A 12 0.53 12.27 7.93
C VAL A 12 1.67 11.34 7.56
N GLU A 13 2.20 10.60 8.53
CA GLU A 13 3.22 9.59 8.28
C GLU A 13 2.56 8.29 7.79
N ALA A 14 3.01 7.80 6.63
CA ALA A 14 2.45 6.61 6.02
C ALA A 14 3.52 5.65 5.47
N LYS A 15 3.21 4.35 5.56
CA LYS A 15 3.99 3.27 4.94
C LYS A 15 3.75 3.27 3.43
N CYS A 16 4.82 3.48 2.67
CA CYS A 16 4.85 3.41 1.21
C CYS A 16 5.50 2.11 0.72
N GLY A 17 5.00 1.59 -0.41
CA GLY A 17 5.34 0.29 -0.98
C GLY A 17 6.26 0.36 -2.20
N HIS A 18 6.10 -0.56 -3.14
CA HIS A 18 6.93 -0.64 -4.36
C HIS A 18 8.45 -0.82 -4.11
N VAL A 19 8.84 -1.26 -2.92
CA VAL A 19 10.24 -1.51 -2.51
C VAL A 19 10.48 -2.94 -2.05
N GLY A 20 9.67 -3.86 -2.57
CA GLY A 20 9.64 -5.27 -2.15
C GLY A 20 8.55 -5.56 -1.12
N ARG A 21 8.12 -6.82 -1.08
CA ARG A 21 6.92 -7.23 -0.34
C ARG A 21 7.05 -6.95 1.16
N LYS A 22 8.14 -7.42 1.79
CA LYS A 22 8.40 -7.33 3.25
C LYS A 22 9.01 -6.01 3.71
N ASN A 23 8.97 -5.00 2.86
CA ASN A 23 9.63 -3.74 3.10
C ASN A 23 8.66 -2.58 2.90
N CYS A 24 9.02 -1.43 3.45
CA CYS A 24 8.35 -0.16 3.23
C CYS A 24 9.34 1.01 3.32
N ILE A 25 8.88 2.18 2.90
CA ILE A 25 9.51 3.48 3.19
C ILE A 25 8.47 4.30 3.94
N ILE A 26 8.90 5.05 4.95
CA ILE A 26 8.01 5.98 5.66
C ILE A 26 8.12 7.35 5.00
N ILE A 27 6.97 7.93 4.64
CA ILE A 27 6.87 9.27 4.06
C ILE A 27 5.86 10.08 4.87
N THR A 28 6.18 11.35 5.10
CA THR A 28 5.28 12.31 5.72
C THR A 28 4.60 13.15 4.65
N PHE A 29 3.29 12.98 4.50
CA PHE A 29 2.49 13.71 3.51
C PHE A 29 1.88 14.98 4.12
N PRO A 30 2.06 16.15 3.49
CA PRO A 30 1.36 17.38 3.85
C PRO A 30 -0.06 17.35 3.27
N ILE A 31 -1.07 17.47 4.13
CA ILE A 31 -2.48 17.34 3.75
C ILE A 31 -3.30 18.47 4.35
N VAL A 32 -4.18 19.05 3.53
CA VAL A 32 -5.24 19.96 3.98
C VAL A 32 -6.50 19.13 4.22
N ALA A 33 -7.11 19.26 5.40
CA ALA A 33 -8.33 18.53 5.76
C ALA A 33 -9.10 19.23 6.88
N ASP A 34 -10.34 18.81 7.15
CA ASP A 34 -11.14 19.39 8.23
C ASP A 34 -10.74 18.85 9.62
N ASP A 35 -10.30 17.58 9.66
CA ASP A 35 -9.89 16.86 10.86
C ASP A 35 -8.83 15.79 10.57
N LYS A 36 -8.29 15.18 11.64
CA LYS A 36 -7.26 14.14 11.55
C LYS A 36 -7.73 12.87 10.84
N LYS A 37 -9.01 12.51 10.98
CA LYS A 37 -9.58 11.29 10.38
C LYS A 37 -9.68 11.47 8.87
N ASP A 38 -10.07 12.66 8.43
CA ASP A 38 -10.13 13.01 7.01
C ASP A 38 -8.74 13.11 6.40
N ALA A 39 -7.77 13.70 7.11
CA ALA A 39 -6.37 13.71 6.70
C ALA A 39 -5.81 12.29 6.50
N ALA A 40 -6.05 11.38 7.45
CA ALA A 40 -5.65 9.98 7.33
C ALA A 40 -6.31 9.27 6.13
N ARG A 41 -7.59 9.57 5.88
CA ARG A 41 -8.36 9.02 4.75
C ARG A 41 -7.80 9.50 3.42
N ILE A 42 -7.39 10.77 3.32
CA ILE A 42 -6.74 11.33 2.12
C ILE A 42 -5.36 10.71 1.92
N ALA A 43 -4.52 10.68 2.97
CA ALA A 43 -3.18 10.08 2.93
C ALA A 43 -3.24 8.62 2.45
N ARG A 44 -4.20 7.86 2.99
CA ARG A 44 -4.41 6.47 2.62
C ARG A 44 -4.80 6.28 1.17
N LYS A 45 -5.21 7.30 0.41
CA LYS A 45 -5.48 7.19 -1.03
C LYS A 45 -4.32 7.68 -1.91
N MET A 46 -3.25 8.21 -1.30
CA MET A 46 -2.11 8.73 -2.04
C MET A 46 -1.33 7.62 -2.74
N PRO A 47 -0.71 7.90 -3.90
CA PRO A 47 0.12 6.91 -4.59
C PRO A 47 1.23 6.40 -3.69
N ARG A 48 1.69 5.18 -3.99
CA ARG A 48 2.71 4.43 -3.23
C ARG A 48 2.28 3.96 -1.85
N VAL A 49 1.30 4.57 -1.19
CA VAL A 49 0.84 4.14 0.15
C VAL A 49 0.30 2.70 0.10
N LYS A 50 0.62 1.89 1.11
CA LYS A 50 0.22 0.48 1.19
C LYS A 50 -1.24 0.35 1.63
N HIS A 51 -2.18 0.66 0.74
CA HIS A 51 -3.62 0.74 1.03
C HIS A 51 -4.21 -0.48 1.78
N ASP A 52 -3.73 -1.67 1.46
CA ASP A 52 -4.21 -2.94 2.02
C ASP A 52 -3.71 -3.21 3.46
N HIS A 53 -2.70 -2.47 3.92
CA HIS A 53 -2.14 -2.63 5.25
C HIS A 53 -3.01 -1.89 6.26
N LYS A 54 -3.52 -2.57 7.29
CA LYS A 54 -4.37 -1.93 8.32
C LYS A 54 -3.63 -0.80 9.05
N ASP A 55 -2.33 -0.98 9.23
CA ASP A 55 -1.37 -0.09 9.87
C ASP A 55 -0.61 0.82 8.87
N ALA A 56 -1.15 1.06 7.68
CA ALA A 56 -0.48 1.89 6.67
C ALA A 56 -0.28 3.36 7.09
N ILE A 57 -1.11 3.88 8.01
CA ILE A 57 -0.97 5.23 8.57
C ILE A 57 -0.38 5.07 9.97
N LEU A 58 0.76 5.72 10.21
CA LEU A 58 1.52 5.62 11.45
C LEU A 58 1.14 6.73 12.42
N SER A 59 1.04 7.97 11.93
CA SER A 59 0.73 9.13 12.76
C SER A 59 0.02 10.22 11.96
N VAL A 60 -0.75 11.05 12.67
CA VAL A 60 -1.41 12.25 12.11
C VAL A 60 -1.25 13.40 13.09
N LYS A 61 -0.52 14.42 12.68
CA LYS A 61 -0.24 15.62 13.48
C LYS A 61 -0.76 16.85 12.75
N GLN A 62 -1.48 17.73 13.44
CA GLN A 62 -1.79 19.07 12.91
C GLN A 62 -0.51 19.91 12.98
N ILE A 63 -0.22 20.63 11.91
CA ILE A 63 1.03 21.39 11.72
C ILE A 63 0.71 22.84 11.32
N SER A 64 1.72 23.71 11.37
CA SER A 64 1.60 25.06 10.82
C SER A 64 1.60 25.06 9.29
N GLU A 65 1.20 26.19 8.71
CA GLU A 65 1.29 26.42 7.26
C GLU A 65 2.74 26.35 6.76
N ASP A 66 3.70 26.90 7.51
CA ASP A 66 5.12 26.87 7.15
C ASP A 66 5.67 25.43 7.11
N GLU A 67 5.31 24.61 8.10
CA GLU A 67 5.65 23.17 8.13
C GLU A 67 5.03 22.45 6.93
N TYR A 68 3.79 22.80 6.57
CA TYR A 68 3.10 22.24 5.41
C TYR A 68 3.80 22.58 4.09
N LEU A 69 4.16 23.85 3.88
CA LEU A 69 4.87 24.30 2.67
C LEU A 69 6.24 23.63 2.55
N SER A 70 6.97 23.52 3.66
CA SER A 70 8.27 22.83 3.72
C SER A 70 8.15 21.35 3.32
N LEU A 71 7.17 20.63 3.89
CA LEU A 71 6.90 19.23 3.53
C LEU A 71 6.47 19.08 2.08
N LYS A 72 5.74 20.05 1.53
CA LYS A 72 5.30 20.04 0.13
C LYS A 72 6.48 20.15 -0.83
N GLU A 73 7.47 20.98 -0.51
CA GLU A 73 8.71 21.11 -1.28
C GLU A 73 9.61 19.86 -1.15
N ILE A 74 9.73 19.30 0.04
CA ILE A 74 10.45 18.03 0.26
C ILE A 74 9.82 16.91 -0.58
N ASN A 75 8.50 16.77 -0.55
CA ASN A 75 7.81 15.71 -1.27
C ASN A 75 7.81 15.92 -2.80
N SER A 76 7.79 17.16 -3.27
CA SER A 76 7.85 17.45 -4.72
C SER A 76 9.23 17.17 -5.31
N SER A 77 10.29 17.31 -4.50
CA SER A 77 11.67 17.02 -4.88
C SER A 77 12.08 15.56 -4.68
N ASP A 78 11.24 14.74 -4.03
CA ASP A 78 11.54 13.33 -3.78
C ASP A 78 11.35 12.47 -5.05
N ASP A 79 12.46 11.99 -5.61
CA ASP A 79 12.48 11.11 -6.78
C ASP A 79 11.62 9.84 -6.62
N TYR A 80 11.50 9.30 -5.40
CA TYR A 80 10.68 8.11 -5.13
C TYR A 80 9.19 8.42 -5.27
N LEU A 81 8.75 9.61 -4.87
CA LEU A 81 7.36 10.04 -5.02
C LEU A 81 7.04 10.45 -6.46
N ARG A 82 8.04 10.96 -7.18
CA ARG A 82 7.91 11.39 -8.57
C ARG A 82 7.95 10.25 -9.58
N CYS A 83 8.60 9.13 -9.27
CA CYS A 83 8.68 8.01 -10.21
C CYS A 83 7.29 7.42 -10.49
N GLU A 84 7.03 6.97 -11.72
CA GLU A 84 5.77 6.34 -12.11
C GLU A 84 5.96 4.81 -12.22
N SER A 85 7.06 4.39 -12.83
CA SER A 85 7.37 2.97 -13.04
C SER A 85 8.53 2.45 -12.19
N LYS A 86 8.69 1.11 -12.17
CA LYS A 86 9.85 0.46 -11.56
C LYS A 86 11.14 0.72 -12.35
N GLN A 87 11.05 0.95 -13.67
CA GLN A 87 12.21 1.35 -14.45
C GLN A 87 12.65 2.77 -14.05
N ASP A 88 11.72 3.71 -13.94
CA ASP A 88 12.02 5.10 -13.53
C ASP A 88 12.63 5.13 -12.14
N GLN A 89 12.06 4.37 -11.20
CA GLN A 89 12.57 4.27 -9.84
C GLN A 89 14.05 3.81 -9.82
N ARG A 90 14.42 2.84 -10.67
CA ARG A 90 15.81 2.36 -10.76
C ARG A 90 16.76 3.39 -11.38
N MET A 91 16.26 4.22 -12.29
CA MET A 91 17.07 5.24 -12.97
C MET A 91 17.24 6.51 -12.12
N LEU A 92 16.17 6.94 -11.45
CA LEU A 92 16.11 8.20 -10.70
C LEU A 92 16.53 8.02 -9.23
N CYS A 93 16.02 6.99 -8.54
CA CYS A 93 16.22 6.82 -7.10
C CYS A 93 17.53 6.10 -6.77
N LYS A 94 18.68 6.79 -6.90
CA LYS A 94 20.01 6.18 -6.66
C LYS A 94 20.23 5.66 -5.23
N ASN A 95 19.63 6.30 -4.23
CA ASN A 95 19.81 5.98 -2.81
C ASN A 95 18.53 5.42 -2.17
N LEU A 96 17.74 4.64 -2.92
CA LEU A 96 16.49 4.13 -2.39
C LEU A 96 16.71 3.14 -1.26
N ASP A 97 17.72 2.27 -1.38
CA ASP A 97 17.96 1.17 -0.44
C ASP A 97 18.26 1.63 0.99
N SER A 98 18.86 2.82 1.17
CA SER A 98 19.12 3.37 2.51
C SER A 98 17.85 3.83 3.24
N ARG A 99 16.75 4.05 2.51
CA ARG A 99 15.45 4.46 3.06
C ARG A 99 14.54 3.28 3.34
N VAL A 100 14.85 2.12 2.77
CA VAL A 100 14.00 0.93 2.86
C VAL A 100 14.16 0.30 4.24
N ILE A 101 13.03 0.15 4.93
CA ILE A 101 12.95 -0.53 6.23
C ILE A 101 12.12 -1.81 6.12
N LYS A 102 12.24 -2.69 7.12
CA LYS A 102 11.38 -3.86 7.25
C LYS A 102 9.97 -3.43 7.65
N ASP A 103 8.99 -4.04 6.99
CA ASP A 103 7.59 -3.78 7.28
C ASP A 103 7.07 -4.78 8.32
N THR A 104 6.79 -4.27 9.52
CA THR A 104 6.29 -5.02 10.68
C THR A 104 4.96 -5.73 10.42
N TYR A 105 4.19 -5.28 9.40
CA TYR A 105 2.94 -5.95 9.01
C TYR A 105 3.13 -7.45 8.71
N PHE A 106 4.30 -7.86 8.23
CA PHE A 106 4.58 -9.27 7.94
C PHE A 106 5.15 -10.08 9.10
N GLU A 107 5.41 -9.45 10.25
CA GLU A 107 5.71 -10.18 11.48
C GLU A 107 4.44 -10.83 12.04
N GLU A 108 3.29 -10.17 11.87
CA GLU A 108 1.99 -10.64 12.38
C GLU A 108 1.25 -11.58 11.42
N VAL A 109 1.62 -11.59 10.14
CA VAL A 109 0.91 -12.37 9.11
C VAL A 109 1.68 -13.64 8.78
N GLU A 110 1.32 -14.74 9.45
CA GLU A 110 1.74 -16.09 9.10
C GLU A 110 1.26 -16.41 7.68
N TYR A 111 2.19 -16.49 6.73
CA TYR A 111 1.81 -16.68 5.32
C TYR A 111 1.14 -18.03 5.14
N LYS A 112 -0.16 -18.01 4.79
CA LYS A 112 -0.78 -19.14 4.13
C LYS A 112 -0.18 -19.30 2.73
N THR A 113 0.81 -20.17 2.72
CA THR A 113 1.06 -21.21 1.73
C THR A 113 1.98 -20.87 0.56
N ASN A 114 2.96 -21.76 0.41
CA ASN A 114 4.04 -21.76 -0.56
C ASN A 114 3.44 -21.72 -1.98
N ARG A 115 4.16 -21.20 -2.98
CA ARG A 115 3.75 -21.27 -4.40
C ARG A 115 3.27 -22.68 -4.76
N GLN A 116 3.90 -23.68 -4.16
CA GLN A 116 3.56 -25.10 -4.29
C GLN A 116 2.13 -25.42 -3.87
N ASP A 117 1.64 -24.83 -2.79
CA ASP A 117 0.29 -25.09 -2.28
C ASP A 117 -0.78 -24.47 -3.18
N ARG A 118 -0.50 -23.29 -3.76
CA ARG A 118 -1.39 -22.69 -4.78
C ARG A 118 -1.45 -23.54 -6.04
N ILE A 119 -0.31 -24.08 -6.47
CA ILE A 119 -0.24 -25.03 -7.61
C ILE A 119 -1.00 -26.31 -7.26
N ASN A 120 -0.81 -26.85 -6.06
CA ASN A 120 -1.47 -28.06 -5.59
C ASN A 120 -2.99 -27.86 -5.49
N TYR A 121 -3.46 -26.71 -5.01
CA TYR A 121 -4.87 -26.35 -4.98
C TYR A 121 -5.47 -26.32 -6.40
N LYS A 122 -4.79 -25.64 -7.35
CA LYS A 122 -5.24 -25.60 -8.76
C LYS A 122 -5.27 -27.00 -9.39
N ARG A 123 -4.25 -27.84 -9.12
CA ARG A 123 -4.21 -29.24 -9.58
C ARG A 123 -5.36 -30.05 -9.01
N LYS A 124 -5.63 -29.98 -7.69
CA LYS A 124 -6.76 -30.66 -7.04
C LYS A 124 -8.10 -30.24 -7.63
N LYS A 125 -8.30 -28.94 -7.86
CA LYS A 125 -9.53 -28.40 -8.47
C LYS A 125 -9.73 -28.85 -9.92
N TYR A 126 -8.66 -28.89 -10.71
CA TYR A 126 -8.71 -29.41 -12.08
C TYR A 126 -9.00 -30.92 -12.09
N LEU A 127 -8.34 -31.68 -11.21
CA LEU A 127 -8.57 -33.11 -11.08
C LEU A 127 -10.00 -33.43 -10.63
N SER A 128 -10.57 -32.66 -9.69
CA SER A 128 -11.96 -32.84 -9.26
C SER A 128 -12.97 -32.59 -10.40
N PHE A 129 -12.67 -31.63 -11.30
CA PHE A 129 -13.50 -31.38 -12.48
C PHE A 129 -13.48 -32.58 -13.43
N LEU A 130 -12.28 -33.08 -13.77
CA LEU A 130 -12.11 -34.26 -14.64
C LEU A 130 -12.63 -35.57 -14.02
N VAL A 131 -12.64 -35.68 -12.70
CA VAL A 131 -13.21 -36.84 -11.99
C VAL A 131 -14.73 -36.72 -11.92
N GLY A 132 -15.29 -35.54 -11.69
CA GLY A 132 -16.74 -35.30 -11.71
C GLY A 132 -17.39 -35.64 -13.05
N ASP A 133 -16.76 -35.27 -14.16
CA ASP A 133 -17.26 -35.59 -15.51
C ASP A 133 -17.30 -37.10 -15.79
N ARG A 134 -16.41 -37.89 -15.18
CA ARG A 134 -16.36 -39.36 -15.34
C ARG A 134 -17.48 -40.10 -14.61
N TYR A 135 -18.04 -39.52 -13.54
CA TYR A 135 -19.17 -40.12 -12.83
C TYR A 135 -20.53 -39.77 -13.47
N CYS A 136 -20.63 -38.65 -14.18
CA CYS A 136 -21.84 -38.29 -14.93
C CYS A 136 -22.01 -39.11 -16.22
N LEU A 137 -20.91 -39.52 -16.88
CA LEU A 137 -20.96 -40.28 -18.13
C LEU A 137 -21.26 -41.78 -17.95
N ASN A 138 -21.14 -42.32 -16.73
CA ASN A 138 -21.41 -43.73 -16.45
C ASN A 138 -22.80 -44.01 -15.85
N SER A 139 -23.66 -42.99 -15.72
CA SER A 139 -25.04 -43.14 -15.19
C SER A 139 -26.13 -43.18 -16.27
N SER A 140 -25.76 -43.28 -17.56
CA SER A 140 -26.71 -43.23 -18.69
C SER A 140 -26.88 -44.56 -19.44
N PHE A 141 -26.43 -45.68 -18.87
CA PHE A 141 -26.68 -47.02 -19.41
C PHE A 141 -27.15 -47.96 -18.30
N ILE A 142 -28.46 -47.92 -18.02
CA ILE A 142 -29.25 -49.03 -17.50
C ILE A 142 -30.45 -49.17 -18.43
#